data_AF-A0A8E2EWX6-F1
#
_entry.id   AF-A0A8E2EWX6-F1
#
_cell.length_a   1.000
_cell.length_b   1.000
_cell.length_c   1.000
_cell.angle_alpha   90.00
_cell.angle_beta   90.00
_cell.angle_gamma   90.00
#
_symmetry.space_group_name_H-M   'P 1'
#
loop_
_entity.id
_entity.type
_entity.pdbx_description
1 polymer ?
#
loop_
_entity_poly.entity_id
_entity_poly.type
_entity_poly.pdbx_seq_one_letter_code
_entity_poly.pdbx_strand_id
1 'polypeptide(L)'
;DFHIHKELLSDNSPFFTNAMKKEWTKCDDCILELPDDDPNAVQIYVAWLYCNRIFAQLEVGNTKVAKEYEALLDAYIFRDKIQDHDFKDAIRHLY
;
A
#
# COMPACT_ATOMS: atom_id res chain seq x y z
N ASP A 1 -10.61 -5.28 6.49
CA ASP A 1 -10.95 -5.22 5.04
C ASP A 1 -10.81 -3.79 4.56
N PHE A 2 -10.20 -3.58 3.40
CA PHE A 2 -10.05 -2.25 2.78
C PHE A 2 -10.90 -2.17 1.52
N HIS A 3 -11.66 -1.08 1.37
CA HIS A 3 -12.47 -0.81 0.19
C HIS A 3 -11.84 0.35 -0.57
N ILE A 4 -11.32 0.08 -1.76
CA ILE A 4 -10.54 1.02 -2.55
C ILE A 4 -11.11 1.05 -3.97
N HIS A 5 -11.10 2.22 -4.60
CA HIS A 5 -11.53 2.34 -5.99
C HIS A 5 -10.57 1.57 -6.91
N LYS A 6 -11.15 0.66 -7.70
CA LYS A 6 -10.42 -0.20 -8.64
C LYS A 6 -9.56 0.59 -9.63
N GLU A 7 -10.13 1.66 -10.17
CA GLU A 7 -9.44 2.53 -11.14
C GLU A 7 -8.21 3.17 -10.50
N LEU A 8 -8.32 3.66 -9.26
CA LEU A 8 -7.21 4.27 -8.55
C LEU A 8 -6.04 3.29 -8.35
N LEU A 9 -6.34 2.04 -8.00
CA LEU A 9 -5.33 0.98 -7.87
C LEU A 9 -4.71 0.62 -9.23
N SER A 10 -5.51 0.52 -10.27
CA SER A 10 -5.04 0.12 -11.60
C SER A 10 -4.21 1.21 -12.28
N ASP A 11 -4.64 2.47 -12.15
CA ASP A 11 -3.98 3.62 -12.77
C ASP A 11 -2.60 3.91 -12.16
N ASN A 12 -2.46 3.71 -10.84
CA ASN A 12 -1.21 3.97 -10.14
C ASN A 12 -0.25 2.77 -10.17
N SER A 13 -0.76 1.55 -10.35
CA SER A 13 0.05 0.34 -10.22
C SER A 13 -0.24 -0.72 -11.30
N PRO A 14 0.78 -1.07 -12.10
CA PRO A 14 0.72 -2.20 -13.03
C PRO A 14 0.52 -3.55 -12.32
N PHE A 15 0.99 -3.67 -11.07
CA PHE A 15 0.80 -4.86 -10.26
C PHE A 15 -0.69 -5.09 -9.98
N PHE A 16 -1.40 -4.06 -9.49
CA PHE A 16 -2.83 -4.17 -9.22
C PHE A 16 -3.65 -4.31 -10.51
N THR A 17 -3.24 -3.65 -11.60
CA THR A 17 -3.85 -3.88 -12.92
C THR A 17 -3.81 -5.36 -13.32
N ASN A 18 -2.69 -6.05 -13.08
CA ASN A 18 -2.56 -7.47 -13.36
C ASN A 18 -3.26 -8.36 -12.33
N ALA A 19 -3.17 -8.01 -11.04
CA ALA A 19 -3.78 -8.75 -9.94
C ALA A 19 -5.32 -8.64 -9.93
N MET A 20 -5.89 -7.61 -10.56
CA MET A 20 -7.33 -7.44 -10.73
C MET A 20 -7.89 -8.09 -11.99
N LYS A 21 -7.06 -8.80 -12.77
CA LYS A 21 -7.54 -9.67 -13.83
C LYS A 21 -8.33 -10.83 -13.23
N LYS A 22 -9.32 -11.34 -13.98
CA LYS A 22 -10.22 -12.43 -13.55
C LYS A 22 -9.49 -13.68 -13.06
N GLU A 23 -8.24 -13.88 -13.46
CA GLU A 23 -7.40 -15.02 -13.06
C GLU A 23 -6.95 -14.96 -11.58
N TRP A 24 -6.99 -13.78 -10.96
CA TRP A 24 -6.46 -13.53 -9.60
C TRP A 24 -7.52 -12.99 -8.63
N THR A 25 -8.75 -12.76 -9.09
CA THR A 25 -9.87 -12.25 -8.28
C THR A 25 -10.82 -13.39 -7.94
N LYS A 26 -11.17 -13.54 -6.65
CA LYS A 26 -11.98 -14.68 -6.18
C LYS A 26 -13.47 -14.61 -6.52
N CYS A 27 -13.95 -13.56 -7.20
CA CYS A 27 -15.35 -13.42 -7.61
C CYS A 27 -15.53 -12.24 -8.59
N ASP A 28 -16.75 -12.07 -9.12
CA ASP A 28 -17.17 -10.85 -9.83
C ASP A 28 -16.98 -9.57 -8.96
N ASP A 29 -16.91 -9.72 -7.63
CA ASP A 29 -16.69 -8.65 -6.65
C ASP A 29 -15.26 -8.06 -6.60
N CYS A 30 -14.32 -8.49 -7.45
CA CYS A 30 -12.95 -7.93 -7.51
C CYS A 30 -12.20 -7.91 -6.14
N ILE A 31 -12.38 -8.95 -5.31
CA ILE A 31 -11.67 -9.08 -4.03
C ILE A 31 -10.24 -9.56 -4.29
N LEU A 32 -9.26 -8.77 -3.85
CA LEU A 32 -7.84 -9.12 -3.88
C LEU A 32 -7.38 -9.50 -2.46
N GLU A 33 -6.93 -10.73 -2.28
CA GLU A 33 -6.33 -11.19 -1.03
C GLU A 33 -4.81 -11.00 -1.08
N LEU A 34 -4.28 -10.34 -0.05
CA LEU A 34 -2.85 -10.11 0.14
C LEU A 34 -2.42 -10.78 1.45
N PRO A 35 -2.30 -12.12 1.49
CA PRO A 35 -2.08 -12.86 2.73
C PRO A 35 -0.65 -12.69 3.30
N ASP A 36 0.32 -12.35 2.45
CA ASP A 36 1.72 -12.15 2.84
C ASP A 36 2.05 -10.71 3.23
N ASP A 37 1.12 -9.76 3.03
CA ASP A 37 1.39 -8.34 3.25
C ASP A 37 0.77 -7.86 4.57
N ASP A 38 1.51 -7.01 5.29
CA ASP A 38 1.03 -6.45 6.55
C ASP A 38 -0.12 -5.44 6.31
N PRO A 39 -1.23 -5.50 7.08
CA PRO A 39 -2.35 -4.57 6.94
C PRO A 39 -1.96 -3.10 7.06
N ASN A 40 -0.91 -2.76 7.82
CA ASN A 40 -0.45 -1.38 7.99
C ASN A 40 0.24 -0.87 6.72
N ALA A 41 1.00 -1.73 6.03
CA ALA A 41 1.60 -1.37 4.74
C ALA A 41 0.53 -1.08 3.69
N VAL A 42 -0.53 -1.91 3.66
CA VAL A 42 -1.70 -1.67 2.81
C VAL A 42 -2.36 -0.34 3.17
N GLN A 43 -2.56 -0.06 4.46
CA GLN A 43 -3.16 1.21 4.91
C GLN A 43 -2.34 2.43 4.48
N ILE A 44 -1.01 2.39 4.58
CA ILE A 44 -0.11 3.46 4.10
C ILE A 44 -0.27 3.64 2.59
N TYR A 45 -0.31 2.55 1.84
CA TYR A 45 -0.49 2.61 0.39
C TYR A 45 -1.86 3.16 0.00
N VAL A 46 -2.95 2.79 0.71
CA VAL A 46 -4.27 3.38 0.50
C VAL A 46 -4.24 4.89 0.78
N ALA A 47 -3.63 5.32 1.87
CA ALA A 47 -3.50 6.73 2.19
C ALA A 47 -2.70 7.49 1.11
N TRP A 48 -1.65 6.87 0.57
CA TRP A 48 -0.90 7.39 -0.57
C TRP A 48 -1.80 7.55 -1.80
N LEU A 49 -2.55 6.53 -2.19
CA LEU A 49 -3.41 6.57 -3.37
C LEU A 49 -4.43 7.71 -3.34
N TYR A 50 -5.02 7.99 -2.17
CA TYR A 50 -6.03 9.05 -2.05
C TYR A 50 -5.45 10.45 -1.82
N CYS A 51 -4.31 10.57 -1.15
CA CYS A 51 -3.80 11.87 -0.69
C CYS A 51 -2.47 12.27 -1.34
N ASN A 52 -1.85 11.37 -2.11
CA ASN A 52 -0.49 11.49 -2.66
C ASN A 52 0.55 11.89 -1.59
N ARG A 53 0.35 11.40 -0.35
CA ARG A 53 1.20 11.68 0.81
C ARG A 53 1.29 10.45 1.69
N ILE A 54 2.51 10.16 2.16
CA ILE A 54 2.77 9.11 3.12
C ILE A 54 2.51 9.69 4.51
N PHE A 55 1.46 9.21 5.17
CA PHE A 55 1.15 9.61 6.54
C PHE A 55 1.83 8.65 7.52
N ALA A 56 3.00 9.03 8.03
CA ALA A 56 3.50 8.49 9.29
C ALA A 56 2.97 9.39 10.41
N GLN A 57 1.99 8.92 11.18
CA GLN A 57 1.46 9.67 12.31
C GLN A 57 2.42 9.58 13.50
N LEU A 58 3.61 10.21 13.39
CA LEU A 58 4.64 10.20 14.44
C LEU A 58 4.12 10.91 15.70
N GLU A 59 3.43 10.17 16.55
CA GLU A 59 3.12 10.64 17.89
C GLU A 59 4.31 10.36 18.80
N VAL A 60 4.99 11.44 19.19
CA VAL A 60 6.17 11.42 20.06
C VAL A 60 5.75 10.94 21.45
N GLY A 61 5.83 9.63 21.67
CA GLY A 61 5.36 8.97 22.89
C GLY A 61 5.65 7.46 22.91
N ASN A 62 6.94 7.09 22.88
CA ASN A 62 7.60 5.82 23.26
C ASN A 62 7.04 4.43 22.86
N THR A 63 5.84 4.25 22.32
CA THR A 63 5.32 2.92 21.88
C THR A 63 4.70 2.92 20.49
N LYS A 64 4.18 4.06 20.01
CA LYS A 64 3.67 4.20 18.63
C LYS A 64 4.79 4.31 17.59
N VAL A 65 5.89 4.97 17.95
CA VAL A 65 7.05 5.18 17.06
C VAL A 65 7.62 3.87 16.53
N ALA A 66 7.76 2.83 17.36
CA ALA A 66 8.28 1.54 16.91
C ALA A 66 7.36 0.87 15.86
N LYS A 67 6.05 0.90 16.08
CA LYS A 67 5.05 0.37 15.15
C LYS A 67 5.01 1.15 13.83
N GLU A 68 5.28 2.45 13.87
CA GLU A 68 5.34 3.26 12.65
C GLU A 68 6.62 3.00 11.86
N TYR A 69 7.76 2.76 12.53
CA TYR A 69 8.97 2.30 11.85
C TYR A 69 8.77 0.92 11.23
N GLU A 70 8.11 -0.01 11.93
CA GLU A 70 7.71 -1.30 11.36
C GLU A 70 6.81 -1.11 10.14
N ALA A 71 5.76 -0.28 10.22
CA ALA A 71 4.88 -0.01 9.09
C ALA A 71 5.60 0.67 7.91
N LEU A 72 6.59 1.53 8.17
CA LEU A 72 7.44 2.12 7.12
C LEU A 72 8.38 1.09 6.49
N LEU A 73 8.93 0.17 7.28
CA LEU A 73 9.74 -0.96 6.77
C LEU A 73 8.87 -1.89 5.92
N ASP A 74 7.66 -2.20 6.37
CA ASP A 74 6.72 -3.04 5.62
C ASP A 74 6.29 -2.32 4.33
N ALA A 75 6.03 -1.01 4.37
CA ALA A 75 5.78 -0.22 3.17
C ALA A 75 6.99 -0.19 2.22
N TYR A 76 8.21 -0.14 2.76
CA TYR A 76 9.45 -0.22 1.99
C TYR A 76 9.61 -1.58 1.30
N ILE A 77 9.28 -2.69 1.98
CA ILE A 77 9.27 -4.03 1.38
C ILE A 77 8.16 -4.11 0.32
N PHE A 78 6.98 -3.59 0.65
CA PHE A 78 5.80 -3.61 -0.20
C PHE A 78 6.04 -2.86 -1.51
N ARG A 79 6.76 -1.72 -1.49
CA ARG A 79 7.00 -0.87 -2.68
C ARG A 79 7.45 -1.67 -3.91
N ASP A 80 8.31 -2.66 -3.74
CA ASP A 80 8.91 -3.38 -4.86
C ASP A 80 7.91 -4.36 -5.48
N LYS A 81 6.98 -4.86 -4.67
CA LYS A 81 5.85 -5.69 -5.08
C LYS A 81 4.82 -4.92 -5.90
N ILE A 82 4.43 -3.72 -5.45
CA ILE A 82 3.35 -2.94 -6.08
C ILE A 82 3.75 -2.23 -7.37
N GLN A 83 5.04 -2.17 -7.73
CA GLN A 83 5.51 -1.60 -9.01
C GLN A 83 4.96 -0.19 -9.33
N ASP A 84 4.55 0.55 -8.29
CA ASP A 84 4.07 1.93 -8.38
C ASP A 84 5.30 2.84 -8.35
N HIS A 85 5.57 3.51 -9.45
CA HIS A 85 6.78 4.31 -9.61
C HIS A 85 6.77 5.55 -8.71
N ASP A 86 5.62 6.20 -8.54
CA ASP A 86 5.48 7.41 -7.75
C ASP A 86 5.57 7.09 -6.24
N PHE A 87 4.98 5.97 -5.82
CA PHE A 87 5.11 5.48 -4.46
C PHE A 87 6.55 5.08 -4.13
N LYS A 88 7.25 4.41 -5.06
CA LYS A 88 8.67 4.05 -4.89
C LYS A 88 9.54 5.29 -4.70
N ASP A 89 9.30 6.33 -5.50
CA ASP A 89 10.05 7.58 -5.43
C ASP A 89 9.76 8.32 -4.11
N ALA A 90 8.50 8.37 -3.68
CA ALA A 90 8.10 8.98 -2.42
C ALA A 90 8.74 8.30 -1.19
N ILE A 91 8.80 6.97 -1.15
CA ILE A 91 9.50 6.25 -0.07
C ILE A 91 11.01 6.52 -0.12
N ARG A 92 11.60 6.58 -1.32
CA ARG A 92 13.02 6.90 -1.47
C ARG A 92 13.36 8.29 -0.94
N HIS A 93 12.45 9.25 -1.08
CA HIS A 93 12.64 10.62 -0.59
C HIS A 93 12.43 10.79 0.93
N LEU A 94 11.89 9.78 1.62
CA LEU A 94 11.70 9.81 3.08
C LEU A 94 12.91 9.31 3.88
N TYR A 95 13.91 8.71 3.23
CA TYR A 95 15.08 8.09 3.86
C TYR A 95 16.38 8.70 3.31
#